data_AF-A0A0R1P283-F1
#
_entry.id   AF-A0A0R1P283-F1
#
_cell.length_a   1.000
_cell.length_b   1.000
_cell.length_c   1.000
_cell.angle_alpha   90.00
_cell.angle_beta   90.00
_cell.angle_gamma   90.00
#
_symmetry.space_group_name_H-M   'P 1'
#
loop_
_entity.id
_entity.type
_entity.pdbx_description
1 polymer ?
#
loop_
_entity_poly.entity_id
_entity_poly.type
_entity_poly.pdbx_seq_one_letter_code
_entity_poly.pdbx_strand_id
1 'polypeptide(L)'
;MFKLDGIKFTPQDILQKQFKEKSIGKGYDVSDVDSFLDDVIKDYDTFNKEITRLQDENARLRSKVDELNRQVEVGSSIPRSASSQPVSNATNMDILKRLSNLERRVFGSQLNSGDRDDSHLL
;
A
#
# COMPACT_ATOMS: atom_id res chain seq x y z
N MET A 1 -13.77 4.19 16.12
CA MET A 1 -13.52 2.75 16.10
C MET A 1 -14.47 2.14 15.08
N PHE A 2 -13.96 1.71 13.93
CA PHE A 2 -14.77 1.07 12.90
C PHE A 2 -15.35 -0.21 13.46
N LYS A 3 -16.67 -0.36 13.38
CA LYS A 3 -17.35 -1.60 13.75
C LYS A 3 -17.20 -2.52 12.54
N LEU A 4 -16.50 -3.64 12.71
CA LEU A 4 -16.40 -4.66 11.67
C LEU A 4 -17.79 -5.26 11.49
N ASP A 5 -18.47 -4.89 10.41
CA ASP A 5 -19.78 -5.41 10.09
C ASP A 5 -19.70 -6.94 9.96
N GLY A 6 -20.55 -7.65 10.70
CA GLY A 6 -20.60 -9.11 10.71
C GLY A 6 -19.85 -9.79 11.87
N ILE A 7 -19.08 -9.08 12.69
CA ILE A 7 -18.51 -9.65 13.92
C ILE A 7 -19.57 -9.64 15.03
N LYS A 8 -19.89 -10.83 15.56
CA LYS A 8 -20.96 -11.02 16.55
C LYS A 8 -20.51 -10.91 18.01
N PHE A 9 -19.23 -11.12 18.28
CA PHE A 9 -18.68 -11.20 19.64
C PHE A 9 -17.41 -10.37 19.74
N THR A 10 -17.22 -9.73 20.89
CA THR A 10 -15.97 -9.10 21.31
C THR A 10 -15.18 -10.05 22.23
N PRO A 11 -13.88 -9.82 22.44
CA PRO A 11 -13.12 -10.56 23.46
C PRO A 11 -13.82 -10.59 24.83
N GLN A 12 -14.39 -9.44 25.23
CA GLN A 12 -15.12 -9.30 26.49
C GLN A 12 -16.40 -10.15 26.53
N ASP A 13 -17.14 -10.22 25.42
CA ASP A 13 -18.35 -11.06 25.32
C ASP A 13 -18.02 -12.55 25.47
N ILE A 14 -16.87 -12.97 24.94
CA ILE A 14 -16.39 -14.36 25.03
C ILE A 14 -15.95 -14.66 26.47
N LEU A 15 -15.19 -13.75 27.09
CA LEU A 15 -14.74 -13.90 28.48
C LEU A 15 -15.92 -13.96 29.48
N GLN A 16 -16.96 -13.18 29.25
CA GLN A 16 -18.14 -13.15 30.11
C GLN A 16 -19.17 -14.23 29.77
N LYS A 17 -18.89 -15.09 28.78
CA LYS A 17 -19.84 -16.09 28.32
C LYS A 17 -20.03 -17.18 29.37
N GLN A 18 -21.23 -17.23 29.93
CA GLN A 18 -21.67 -18.34 30.77
C GLN A 18 -22.42 -19.38 29.93
N PHE A 19 -21.93 -20.61 29.90
CA PHE A 19 -22.62 -21.74 29.26
C PHE A 19 -23.69 -22.31 30.17
N LYS A 20 -24.80 -22.77 29.58
CA LYS A 20 -25.85 -23.46 30.34
C LYS A 20 -25.37 -24.88 30.65
N GLU A 21 -25.36 -25.25 31.93
CA GLU A 21 -25.06 -26.60 32.35
C GLU A 21 -26.18 -27.55 31.88
N LYS A 22 -25.85 -28.53 31.02
CA LYS A 22 -26.81 -29.58 30.64
C LYS A 22 -26.75 -30.68 31.69
N SER A 23 -27.80 -30.82 32.49
CA SER A 23 -27.93 -31.83 33.57
C SER A 23 -28.04 -33.29 33.09
N ILE A 24 -27.84 -33.60 31.81
CA ILE A 24 -28.00 -34.96 31.25
C ILE A 24 -26.79 -35.34 30.39
N GLY A 25 -25.87 -36.07 31.02
CA GLY A 25 -25.20 -37.23 30.44
C GLY A 25 -23.94 -37.05 29.59
N LYS A 26 -23.78 -35.98 28.79
CA LYS A 26 -22.56 -35.71 28.00
C LYS A 26 -22.39 -34.20 27.78
N GLY A 27 -21.81 -33.51 28.76
CA GLY A 27 -21.33 -32.13 28.62
C GLY A 27 -19.85 -32.10 28.21
N TYR A 28 -19.39 -30.95 27.71
CA TYR A 28 -17.96 -30.69 27.60
C TYR A 28 -17.36 -30.45 28.98
N ASP A 29 -16.08 -30.76 29.15
CA ASP A 29 -15.34 -30.38 30.35
C ASP A 29 -15.20 -28.85 30.39
N VAL A 30 -15.58 -28.23 31.50
CA VAL A 30 -15.57 -26.77 31.66
C VAL A 30 -14.14 -26.23 31.53
N SER A 31 -13.14 -26.93 32.09
CA SER A 31 -11.75 -26.49 32.02
C SER A 31 -11.18 -26.57 30.61
N ASP A 32 -11.57 -27.58 29.84
CA ASP A 32 -11.17 -27.72 28.43
C ASP A 32 -11.79 -26.60 27.56
N VAL A 33 -13.08 -26.31 27.79
CA VAL A 33 -13.77 -25.21 27.12
C VAL A 33 -13.16 -23.86 27.47
N ASP A 34 -12.88 -23.61 28.75
CA ASP A 34 -12.29 -22.35 29.21
C ASP A 34 -10.89 -22.15 28.61
N SER A 35 -10.04 -23.18 28.62
CA SER A 35 -8.71 -23.11 27.99
C SER A 35 -8.80 -22.82 26.49
N PHE A 36 -9.78 -23.42 25.80
CA PHE A 36 -10.01 -23.12 24.39
C PHE A 36 -10.48 -21.67 24.18
N LEU A 37 -11.40 -21.18 25.03
CA LEU A 37 -11.88 -19.81 24.95
C LEU A 37 -10.79 -18.77 25.24
N ASP A 38 -9.86 -19.06 26.14
CA ASP A 38 -8.69 -18.20 26.39
C ASP A 38 -7.85 -18.00 25.13
N ASP A 39 -7.63 -19.06 24.34
CA ASP A 39 -6.90 -18.97 23.08
C ASP A 39 -7.71 -18.23 22.01
N VAL A 40 -9.02 -18.48 21.92
CA VAL A 40 -9.90 -17.71 21.03
C VAL A 40 -9.88 -16.21 21.37
N ILE A 41 -9.86 -15.85 22.66
CA ILE A 41 -9.76 -14.45 23.10
C ILE A 41 -8.44 -13.83 22.63
N LYS A 42 -7.32 -14.54 22.78
CA LYS A 42 -6.00 -14.06 22.31
C LYS A 42 -5.97 -13.86 20.79
N ASP A 43 -6.62 -14.74 20.04
CA ASP A 43 -6.74 -14.61 18.58
C ASP A 43 -7.57 -13.39 18.21
N TYR A 44 -8.70 -13.15 18.88
CA TYR A 44 -9.50 -11.94 18.66
C TYR A 44 -8.71 -10.65 18.94
N ASP A 45 -7.91 -10.62 20.01
CA ASP A 45 -7.03 -9.48 20.30
C ASP A 45 -5.96 -9.30 19.22
N THR A 46 -5.41 -10.41 18.71
CA THR A 46 -4.42 -10.39 17.63
C THR A 46 -5.03 -9.87 16.33
N PHE A 47 -6.23 -10.32 15.97
CA PHE A 47 -6.95 -9.80 14.80
C PHE A 47 -7.26 -8.30 14.94
N ASN A 48 -7.70 -7.85 16.11
CA ASN A 48 -7.95 -6.43 16.36
C ASN A 48 -6.68 -5.59 16.17
N LYS A 49 -5.53 -6.05 16.69
CA LYS A 49 -4.23 -5.38 16.51
C LYS A 49 -3.83 -5.30 15.04
N GLU A 50 -3.97 -6.40 14.29
CA GLU A 50 -3.64 -6.41 12.86
C GLU A 50 -4.58 -5.50 12.04
N ILE A 51 -5.86 -5.45 12.38
CA ILE A 51 -6.81 -4.56 11.71
C ILE A 51 -6.45 -3.10 11.98
N THR A 52 -6.10 -2.73 13.22
CA THR A 52 -5.61 -1.38 13.53
C THR A 52 -4.33 -1.07 12.76
N ARG A 53 -3.35 -1.99 12.75
CA ARG A 53 -2.09 -1.82 12.01
C ARG A 53 -2.34 -1.56 10.52
N LEU A 54 -3.20 -2.35 9.88
CA LEU A 54 -3.56 -2.21 8.47
C LEU A 54 -4.33 -0.91 8.20
N GLN A 55 -5.19 -0.48 9.12
CA GLN A 55 -5.92 0.79 9.01
C GLN A 55 -4.96 1.99 9.06
N ASP A 56 -4.02 1.98 10.01
CA ASP A 56 -3.01 3.03 10.16
C ASP A 56 -2.11 3.11 8.92
N GLU A 57 -1.69 1.95 8.39
CA GLU A 57 -0.92 1.86 7.16
C GLU A 57 -1.71 2.39 5.95
N ASN A 58 -2.98 2.02 5.82
CA ASN A 58 -3.85 2.48 4.74
C ASN A 58 -4.08 4.00 4.82
N ALA A 59 -4.29 4.55 6.02
CA ALA A 59 -4.41 5.98 6.24
C ALA A 59 -3.13 6.71 5.80
N ARG A 60 -1.95 6.22 6.22
CA ARG A 60 -0.65 6.78 5.83
C ARG A 60 -0.44 6.75 4.32
N LEU A 61 -0.77 5.64 3.66
CA LEU A 61 -0.66 5.49 2.21
C LEU A 61 -1.59 6.45 1.46
N ARG A 62 -2.85 6.58 1.91
CA ARG A 62 -3.80 7.53 1.33
C ARG A 62 -3.31 8.98 1.45
N SER A 63 -2.84 9.39 2.63
CA SER A 63 -2.25 10.72 2.80
C SER A 63 -1.05 10.95 1.88
N LYS A 64 -0.22 9.92 1.63
CA LYS A 64 0.91 10.06 0.72
C LYS A 64 0.49 10.22 -0.73
N VAL A 65 -0.55 9.50 -1.15
CA VAL A 65 -1.14 9.62 -2.48
C VAL A 65 -1.72 11.03 -2.68
N ASP A 66 -2.47 11.54 -1.70
CA ASP A 66 -3.04 12.89 -1.76
C ASP A 66 -1.96 13.98 -1.85
N GLU A 67 -0.88 13.84 -1.07
CA GLU A 67 0.27 14.75 -1.13
C GLU A 67 0.92 14.76 -2.52
N LEU A 68 1.15 13.57 -3.10
CA LEU A 68 1.75 13.44 -4.43
C LEU A 68 0.84 14.00 -5.53
N ASN A 69 -0.47 13.74 -5.46
CA ASN A 69 -1.44 14.31 -6.40
C ASN A 69 -1.44 15.84 -6.36
N ARG A 70 -1.38 16.43 -5.16
CA ARG A 70 -1.29 17.89 -4.99
C ARG A 70 0.01 18.45 -5.57
N GLN A 71 1.14 17.76 -5.43
CA GLN A 71 2.41 18.17 -6.05
C GLN A 71 2.34 18.14 -7.59
N VAL A 72 1.67 17.14 -8.17
CA VAL A 72 1.46 17.05 -9.63
C VAL A 72 0.58 18.19 -10.12
N GLU A 73 -0.51 18.51 -9.41
CA GLU A 73 -1.45 19.59 -9.79
C GLU A 73 -0.81 20.99 -9.70
N VAL A 74 0.02 21.23 -8.67
CA VAL A 74 0.81 22.47 -8.56
C VAL A 74 1.93 22.52 -9.60
N GLY A 75 2.53 21.39 -9.96
CA GLY A 75 3.57 21.32 -11.00
C GLY A 75 3.06 21.53 -12.43
N SER A 76 1.78 21.28 -12.69
CA SER A 76 1.15 21.41 -14.03
C SER A 76 0.46 22.75 -14.26
N SER A 77 0.35 23.60 -13.24
CA SER A 77 -0.30 24.93 -13.30
C SER A 77 0.67 26.12 -13.40
N ILE A 78 1.97 25.90 -13.56
CA ILE A 78 2.96 26.98 -13.75
C ILE A 78 3.11 27.26 -15.26
N PRO A 79 2.69 28.45 -15.76
CA PRO A 79 3.09 28.90 -17.09
C PRO A 79 4.62 29.03 -17.11
N ARG A 80 5.25 28.56 -18.17
CA ARG A 80 6.68 28.71 -18.45
C ARG A 80 7.12 30.17 -18.32
N SER A 81 7.51 30.58 -17.12
CA SER A 81 8.11 31.88 -16.83
C SER A 81 9.21 31.65 -15.80
N ALA A 82 10.36 32.21 -16.10
CA ALA A 82 11.66 31.83 -15.58
C ALA A 82 11.86 32.05 -14.07
N SER A 83 12.92 31.38 -13.58
CA SER A 83 13.72 31.65 -12.37
C SER A 83 13.37 30.92 -11.06
N SER A 84 14.30 30.00 -10.70
CA SER A 84 14.83 29.67 -9.37
C SER A 84 13.89 29.22 -8.24
N GLN A 85 13.96 27.92 -7.87
CA GLN A 85 14.47 27.40 -6.59
C GLN A 85 14.45 25.84 -6.58
N PRO A 86 15.37 25.15 -5.86
CA PRO A 86 15.94 23.87 -6.31
C PRO A 86 16.01 22.78 -5.21
N VAL A 87 15.01 21.91 -5.08
CA VAL A 87 15.19 20.63 -4.34
C VAL A 87 14.43 19.45 -4.95
N SER A 88 13.20 19.66 -5.41
CA SER A 88 12.43 18.66 -6.18
C SER A 88 12.87 18.58 -7.66
N ASN A 89 13.46 19.67 -8.17
CA ASN A 89 13.99 19.75 -9.52
C ASN A 89 15.21 18.84 -9.75
N ALA A 90 15.96 18.47 -8.70
CA ALA A 90 17.11 17.57 -8.84
C ALA A 90 16.66 16.17 -9.26
N THR A 91 15.66 15.61 -8.57
CA THR A 91 15.09 14.30 -8.90
C THR A 91 14.39 14.31 -10.27
N ASN A 92 13.61 15.37 -10.56
CA ASN A 92 12.98 15.50 -11.87
C ASN A 92 14.02 15.61 -12.99
N MET A 93 15.10 16.37 -12.79
CA MET A 93 16.19 16.50 -13.75
C MET A 93 16.95 15.18 -13.92
N ASP A 94 17.15 14.39 -12.86
CA ASP A 94 17.79 13.07 -12.93
C ASP A 94 16.92 12.04 -13.66
N ILE A 95 15.60 12.05 -13.42
CA ILE A 95 14.64 11.21 -14.16
C ILE A 95 14.68 11.56 -15.65
N LEU A 96 14.64 12.85 -16.00
CA LEU A 96 14.69 13.32 -17.38
C LEU A 96 16.04 12.99 -18.05
N LYS A 97 17.17 13.14 -17.36
CA LYS A 97 18.49 12.71 -17.88
C LYS A 97 18.54 11.21 -18.14
N ARG A 98 18.00 10.40 -17.22
CA ARG A 98 17.97 8.94 -17.36
C ARG A 98 17.09 8.52 -18.55
N LEU A 99 15.93 9.15 -18.71
CA LEU A 99 15.02 8.91 -19.84
C LEU A 99 15.67 9.31 -21.17
N SER A 100 16.29 10.49 -21.25
CA SER A 100 17.01 10.96 -22.45
C SER A 100 18.18 10.03 -22.82
N ASN A 101 18.92 9.53 -21.85
CA ASN A 101 19.99 8.55 -22.09
C ASN A 101 19.45 7.19 -22.57
N LEU A 102 18.31 6.76 -22.06
CA LEU A 102 17.61 5.56 -22.51
C LEU A 102 17.13 5.73 -23.96
N GLU A 103 16.47 6.84 -24.28
CA GLU A 103 16.02 7.17 -25.63
C GLU A 103 17.19 7.24 -26.61
N ARG A 104 18.29 7.91 -26.25
CA ARG A 104 19.47 7.99 -27.12
C ARG A 104 20.11 6.62 -27.37
N ARG A 105 20.07 5.71 -26.39
CA ARG A 105 20.59 4.34 -26.56
C ARG A 105 19.64 3.44 -27.34
N VAL A 106 18.34 3.59 -27.16
CA VAL A 106 17.30 2.77 -27.81
C VAL A 106 17.02 3.23 -29.25
N PHE A 107 17.07 4.54 -29.51
CA PHE A 107 16.76 5.14 -30.81
C PHE A 107 17.99 5.68 -31.56
N GLY A 108 19.10 5.96 -30.87
CA GLY A 108 20.32 6.49 -31.52
C GLY A 108 21.04 5.51 -32.43
N SER A 109 20.75 4.20 -32.34
CA SER A 109 21.26 3.18 -33.25
C SER A 109 20.40 2.98 -34.51
N GLN A 110 19.23 3.61 -34.60
CA GLN A 110 18.35 3.50 -35.79
C GLN A 110 18.53 4.65 -36.79
N LEU A 111 19.10 5.78 -36.36
CA LEU A 111 19.31 6.95 -37.23
C LEU A 111 20.68 6.99 -37.93
N ASN A 112 21.62 6.10 -37.56
CA ASN A 112 22.99 6.13 -38.11
C ASN A 112 23.29 5.00 -39.12
N SER A 113 22.27 4.21 -39.48
CA SER A 113 22.39 3.04 -40.38
C SER A 113 21.71 3.22 -41.73
N GLY A 114 21.29 4.45 -42.09
CA GLY A 114 20.42 4.70 -43.24
C GLY A 114 20.93 5.68 -44.30
N ASP A 115 22.18 6.18 -44.24
CA ASP A 115 22.58 7.29 -45.12
C ASP A 115 24.02 7.25 -45.66
N ARG A 116 24.60 6.06 -45.89
CA ARG A 116 25.90 5.91 -46.59
C ARG A 116 26.05 4.57 -47.31
N ASP A 117 25.49 4.45 -48.51
CA ASP A 117 26.15 3.87 -49.69
C ASP A 117 25.11 3.69 -50.80
N ASP A 118 25.14 4.58 -51.80
CA ASP A 118 25.38 4.13 -53.17
C ASP A 118 25.52 5.36 -54.07
N SER A 119 26.78 5.74 -54.28
CA SER A 119 27.18 6.69 -55.31
C SER A 119 28.53 6.25 -55.84
N HIS A 120 28.55 5.27 -56.74
CA HIS A 120 29.63 5.21 -57.72
C HIS A 120 29.23 4.52 -59.04
N LEU A 121 29.38 5.31 -60.11
CA LEU A 121 29.37 4.95 -61.53
C LEU A 121 30.43 3.88 -61.86
N LEU A 122 30.01 2.77 -62.48
CA LEU A 122 30.28 2.33 -63.87
C LEU A 122 29.76 0.90 -64.08
#